data_AF-A0A2U1RM32-F1
#
_entry.id   AF-A0A2U1RM32-F1
#
_cell.length_a   1.000
_cell.length_b   1.000
_cell.length_c   1.000
_cell.angle_alpha   90.00
_cell.angle_beta   90.00
_cell.angle_gamma   90.00
#
_symmetry.space_group_name_H-M   'P 1'
#
loop_
_entity.id
_entity.type
_entity.pdbx_description
1 polymer ?
#
loop_
_entity_poly.entity_id
_entity_poly.type
_entity_poly.pdbx_seq_one_letter_code
_entity_poly.pdbx_strand_id
1 'polypeptide(L)'
;MMERRDPRQGRKRTQARCEKQATTVKEIVTQRFGESAGQHPFIVLAHLNDYLETDAHGNTGIAQLVQWDQVVNIVDRLPEEERWTQFFKGNRQCDLPFAYRQLDYLLLSKSLADANGNAPSIERRGMPKRADRYSGPRFPGVGLNEPKASDHCPVVVELTV
;
A
#
# COMPACT_ATOMS: atom_id res chain seq x y z
N MET A 1 6.68 -5.61 -6.80
CA MET A 1 7.42 -6.83 -6.40
C MET A 1 7.98 -7.68 -7.54
N MET A 2 7.62 -7.52 -8.83
CA MET A 2 8.15 -8.42 -9.88
C MET A 2 9.18 -7.76 -10.80
N GLU A 3 10.46 -8.05 -10.57
CA GLU A 3 11.43 -8.07 -11.65
C GLU A 3 11.23 -9.38 -12.43
N ARG A 4 11.03 -9.29 -13.75
CA ARG A 4 10.77 -10.47 -14.59
C ARG A 4 11.95 -11.44 -14.69
N ARG A 5 13.16 -10.99 -14.34
CA ARG A 5 14.41 -11.76 -14.50
C ARG A 5 14.82 -12.53 -13.23
N ASP A 6 14.50 -12.01 -12.04
CA ASP A 6 14.80 -12.67 -10.77
C ASP A 6 13.73 -12.33 -9.71
N PRO A 7 12.58 -13.03 -9.73
CA PRO A 7 11.47 -12.75 -8.83
C PRO A 7 11.86 -12.80 -7.35
N ARG A 8 12.84 -13.62 -6.95
CA ARG A 8 13.31 -13.78 -5.55
C ARG A 8 13.91 -12.52 -4.99
N GLN A 9 14.55 -11.74 -5.84
CA GLN A 9 15.25 -10.54 -5.43
C GLN A 9 14.50 -9.28 -5.87
N GLY A 10 13.26 -9.42 -6.35
CA GLY A 10 12.46 -8.31 -6.85
C GLY A 10 12.41 -7.14 -5.87
N ARG A 11 12.03 -7.41 -4.60
CA ARG A 11 11.99 -6.39 -3.53
C ARG A 11 13.38 -5.77 -3.28
N LYS A 12 14.39 -6.59 -3.04
CA LYS A 12 15.78 -6.15 -2.77
C LYS A 12 16.35 -5.27 -3.89
N ARG A 13 16.10 -5.63 -5.15
CA ARG A 13 16.62 -4.90 -6.32
C ARG A 13 15.87 -3.59 -6.59
N THR A 14 14.60 -3.51 -6.22
CA THR A 14 13.83 -2.27 -6.35
C THR A 14 13.99 -1.34 -5.16
N GLN A 15 14.50 -1.83 -4.02
CA GLN A 15 14.57 -1.10 -2.75
C GLN A 15 15.21 0.30 -2.88
N ALA A 16 16.43 0.40 -3.40
CA ALA A 16 17.11 1.70 -3.56
C ALA A 16 16.35 2.68 -4.47
N ARG A 17 15.62 2.15 -5.47
CA ARG A 17 14.76 2.98 -6.32
C ARG A 17 13.52 3.45 -5.57
N CYS A 18 12.87 2.57 -4.80
CA CYS A 18 11.74 2.92 -3.96
C CYS A 18 12.13 3.98 -2.92
N GLU A 19 13.31 3.84 -2.29
CA GLU A 19 13.85 4.81 -1.33
C GLU A 19 14.09 6.18 -1.93
N LYS A 20 14.71 6.22 -3.12
CA LYS A 20 14.88 7.47 -3.85
C LYS A 20 13.54 8.11 -4.17
N GLN A 21 12.57 7.34 -4.67
CA GLN A 21 11.24 7.84 -5.02
C GLN A 21 10.49 8.38 -3.79
N ALA A 22 10.49 7.63 -2.69
CA ALA A 22 9.84 8.01 -1.44
C ALA A 22 10.45 9.30 -0.85
N THR A 23 11.78 9.39 -0.83
CA THR A 23 12.49 10.58 -0.37
C THR A 23 12.19 11.78 -1.26
N THR A 24 12.19 11.63 -2.58
CA THR A 24 11.87 12.73 -3.51
C THR A 24 10.43 13.22 -3.37
N VAL A 25 9.46 12.34 -3.10
CA VAL A 25 8.08 12.78 -2.80
C VAL A 25 8.04 13.64 -1.54
N LYS A 26 8.74 13.22 -0.47
CA LYS A 26 8.87 14.01 0.76
C LYS A 26 9.50 15.38 0.47
N GLU A 27 10.59 15.43 -0.30
CA GLU A 27 11.24 16.68 -0.71
C GLU A 27 10.30 17.62 -1.49
N ILE A 28 9.51 17.10 -2.44
CA ILE A 28 8.54 17.90 -3.21
C ILE A 28 7.49 18.52 -2.29
N VAL A 29 6.97 17.74 -1.32
CA VAL A 29 5.97 18.24 -0.37
C VAL A 29 6.58 19.28 0.57
N THR A 30 7.78 19.03 1.11
CA THR A 30 8.51 19.99 1.97
C THR A 30 8.87 21.27 1.22
N GLN A 31 9.30 21.19 -0.05
CA GLN A 31 9.57 22.37 -0.87
C GLN A 31 8.32 23.23 -1.07
N ARG A 32 7.14 22.61 -1.14
CA ARG A 32 5.87 23.30 -1.35
C ARG A 32 5.29 23.91 -0.08
N PHE A 33 5.35 23.19 1.04
CA PHE A 33 4.64 23.54 2.28
C PHE A 33 5.56 23.86 3.48
N GLY A 34 6.88 23.78 3.30
CA GLY A 34 7.87 23.97 4.35
C GLY A 34 8.02 22.78 5.29
N GLU A 35 8.83 22.96 6.34
CA GLU A 35 9.15 21.91 7.33
C GLU A 35 7.93 21.42 8.12
N SER A 36 6.93 22.29 8.27
CA SER A 36 5.65 21.97 8.92
C SER A 36 4.57 21.57 7.91
N ALA A 37 4.95 20.87 6.84
CA ALA A 37 4.05 20.49 5.75
C ALA A 37 2.75 19.87 6.25
N GLY A 38 2.80 19.07 7.32
CA GLY A 38 1.65 18.38 7.91
C GLY A 38 0.54 19.31 8.42
N GLN A 39 0.80 20.62 8.57
CA GLN A 39 -0.22 21.61 8.91
C GLN A 39 -1.10 22.02 7.72
N HIS A 40 -0.67 21.72 6.49
CA HIS A 40 -1.42 22.02 5.26
C HIS A 40 -2.20 20.80 4.77
N PRO A 41 -3.38 20.98 4.14
CA PRO A 41 -4.16 19.87 3.62
C PRO A 41 -3.49 19.31 2.35
N PHE A 42 -2.98 18.08 2.43
CA PHE A 42 -2.49 17.32 1.27
C PHE A 42 -2.66 15.82 1.51
N ILE A 43 -2.55 15.05 0.42
CA ILE A 43 -2.58 13.58 0.45
C ILE A 43 -1.45 13.05 -0.44
N VAL A 44 -0.71 12.07 0.06
CA VAL A 44 0.15 11.21 -0.77
C VAL A 44 -0.54 9.85 -0.90
N LEU A 45 -1.01 9.52 -2.09
CA LEU A 45 -1.72 8.28 -2.38
C LEU A 45 -1.11 7.56 -3.58
N ALA A 46 -0.74 6.29 -3.40
CA ALA A 46 -0.15 5.48 -4.47
C ALA A 46 0.00 4.01 -4.07
N HIS A 47 0.15 3.16 -5.08
CA HIS A 47 0.80 1.87 -4.95
C HIS A 47 2.32 2.10 -4.78
N LEU A 48 2.84 1.99 -3.55
CA LEU A 48 4.26 2.21 -3.24
C LEU A 48 5.15 1.01 -3.57
N ASN A 49 4.55 -0.13 -3.91
CA ASN A 49 5.21 -1.33 -4.44
C ASN A 49 6.23 -1.98 -3.48
N ASP A 50 6.11 -1.63 -2.21
CA ASP A 50 6.83 -2.16 -1.06
C ASP A 50 5.87 -2.13 0.15
N TYR A 51 6.26 -2.77 1.23
CA TYR A 51 5.51 -2.87 2.49
C TYR A 51 6.45 -2.60 3.68
N LEU A 52 5.89 -2.24 4.83
CA LEU A 52 6.69 -1.84 6.01
C LEU A 52 7.32 -3.04 6.74
N GLU A 53 6.71 -4.22 6.64
CA GLU A 53 7.19 -5.40 7.34
C GLU A 53 8.60 -5.77 6.88
N THR A 54 9.49 -5.96 7.85
CA THR A 54 10.82 -6.51 7.61
C THR A 54 10.69 -8.00 7.33
N ASP A 55 11.36 -8.48 6.29
CA ASP A 55 11.44 -9.90 5.96
C ASP A 55 12.85 -10.27 5.48
N ALA A 56 13.03 -11.51 5.04
CA ALA A 56 14.31 -12.02 4.54
C ALA A 56 14.89 -11.23 3.35
N HIS A 57 14.11 -10.35 2.72
CA HIS A 57 14.52 -9.55 1.56
C HIS A 57 15.03 -8.14 1.94
N GLY A 58 15.05 -7.79 3.23
CA GLY A 58 15.67 -6.57 3.76
C GLY A 58 14.69 -5.52 4.25
N ASN A 59 15.21 -4.31 4.48
CA ASN A 59 14.43 -3.17 4.95
C ASN A 59 13.57 -2.57 3.84
N THR A 60 12.45 -1.99 4.24
CA THR A 60 11.54 -1.29 3.33
C THR A 60 12.17 -0.03 2.72
N GLY A 61 11.96 0.21 1.43
CA GLY A 61 12.37 1.44 0.74
C GLY A 61 11.41 2.61 0.97
N ILE A 62 10.29 2.41 1.65
CA ILE A 62 9.23 3.44 1.75
C ILE A 62 9.10 4.06 3.15
N ALA A 63 9.91 3.60 4.12
CA ALA A 63 9.85 4.05 5.52
C ALA A 63 9.94 5.58 5.65
N GLN A 64 10.88 6.21 4.94
CA GLN A 64 11.11 7.66 5.03
C GLN A 64 9.88 8.51 4.67
N LEU A 65 8.97 7.98 3.86
CA LEU A 65 7.73 8.64 3.47
C LEU A 65 6.55 8.19 4.34
N VAL A 66 6.38 6.88 4.55
CA VAL A 66 5.21 6.34 5.28
C VAL A 66 5.28 6.62 6.78
N GLN A 67 6.49 6.62 7.35
CA GLN A 67 6.73 6.93 8.76
C GLN A 67 7.13 8.40 8.97
N TRP A 68 6.95 9.24 7.94
CA TRP A 68 7.20 10.65 8.06
C TRP A 68 6.21 11.27 9.04
N ASP A 69 6.72 11.99 10.03
CA ASP A 69 5.94 12.63 11.08
C ASP A 69 5.01 13.75 10.60
N GLN A 70 4.92 14.04 9.30
CA GLN A 70 3.98 15.02 8.74
C GLN A 70 2.74 14.37 8.12
N VAL A 71 2.71 13.04 8.02
CA VAL A 71 1.60 12.28 7.43
C VAL A 71 1.12 11.16 8.35
N VAL A 72 -0.08 10.65 8.08
CA VAL A 72 -0.71 9.53 8.77
C VAL A 72 -1.18 8.52 7.73
N ASN A 73 -0.71 7.27 7.82
CA ASN A 73 -1.25 6.15 7.06
C ASN A 73 -2.61 5.77 7.64
N ILE A 74 -3.70 6.21 7.02
CA ILE A 74 -5.04 5.98 7.59
C ILE A 74 -5.49 4.52 7.52
N VAL A 75 -4.80 3.68 6.73
CA VAL A 75 -5.04 2.22 6.72
C VAL A 75 -4.71 1.61 8.09
N ASP A 76 -3.82 2.23 8.88
CA ASP A 76 -3.50 1.76 10.24
C ASP A 76 -4.66 1.91 11.23
N ARG A 77 -5.75 2.60 10.84
CA ARG A 77 -6.99 2.68 11.61
C ARG A 77 -7.83 1.38 11.52
N LEU A 78 -7.52 0.50 10.57
CA LEU A 78 -8.15 -0.82 10.45
C LEU A 78 -7.46 -1.86 11.35
N PRO A 79 -8.16 -2.94 11.74
CA PRO A 79 -7.52 -4.14 12.30
C PRO A 79 -6.39 -4.64 11.38
N GLU A 80 -5.31 -5.17 11.93
CA GLU A 80 -4.10 -5.55 11.18
C GLU A 80 -4.41 -6.55 10.04
N GLU A 81 -5.27 -7.52 10.33
CA GLU A 81 -5.74 -8.54 9.39
C GLU A 81 -6.56 -7.97 8.23
N GLU A 82 -7.07 -6.74 8.38
CA GLU A 82 -7.86 -6.00 7.40
C GLU A 82 -7.04 -4.96 6.63
N ARG A 83 -5.72 -4.81 6.85
CA ARG A 83 -4.91 -3.75 6.18
C ARG A 83 -4.41 -4.11 4.78
N TRP A 84 -4.51 -5.36 4.37
CA TRP A 84 -3.97 -5.80 3.09
C TRP A 84 -4.74 -5.24 1.90
N THR A 85 -4.01 -4.83 0.88
CA THR A 85 -4.53 -4.28 -0.37
C THR A 85 -4.17 -5.12 -1.58
N GLN A 86 -3.28 -6.12 -1.43
CA GLN A 86 -2.92 -7.04 -2.51
C GLN A 86 -2.88 -8.49 -2.03
N PHE A 87 -3.24 -9.42 -2.92
CA PHE A 87 -2.95 -10.85 -2.78
C PHE A 87 -1.94 -11.34 -3.84
N PHE A 88 -0.73 -11.69 -3.39
CA PHE A 88 0.27 -12.36 -4.18
C PHE A 88 0.16 -13.88 -4.04
N LYS A 89 -0.01 -14.60 -5.16
CA LYS A 89 -0.12 -16.09 -5.17
C LYS A 89 1.19 -16.83 -4.86
N GLY A 90 2.29 -16.12 -4.68
CA GLY A 90 3.61 -16.72 -4.61
C GLY A 90 4.20 -17.04 -5.99
N ASN A 91 5.43 -17.55 -5.98
CA ASN A 91 6.10 -18.06 -7.17
C ASN A 91 6.84 -19.35 -6.82
N ARG A 92 6.28 -20.49 -7.28
CA ARG A 92 6.85 -21.83 -7.05
C ARG A 92 8.21 -22.05 -7.69
N GLN A 93 8.52 -21.37 -8.80
CA GLN A 93 9.84 -21.51 -9.45
C GLN A 93 10.97 -20.93 -8.60
N CYS A 94 10.62 -20.12 -7.61
CA CYS A 94 11.60 -19.43 -6.80
C CYS A 94 11.25 -19.42 -5.31
N ASP A 95 10.46 -20.40 -4.86
CA ASP A 95 10.08 -20.64 -3.46
C ASP A 95 9.54 -19.40 -2.71
N LEU A 96 8.86 -18.50 -3.44
CA LEU A 96 8.18 -17.37 -2.83
C LEU A 96 6.78 -17.83 -2.38
N PRO A 97 6.45 -17.74 -1.08
CA PRO A 97 5.13 -18.11 -0.59
C PRO A 97 4.09 -17.11 -1.08
N PHE A 98 2.82 -17.52 -1.00
CA PHE A 98 1.73 -16.57 -1.15
C PHE A 98 1.75 -15.55 0.00
N ALA A 99 1.26 -14.34 -0.25
CA ALA A 99 1.25 -13.29 0.75
C ALA A 99 0.09 -12.32 0.54
N TYR A 100 -0.39 -11.76 1.65
CA TYR A 100 -1.30 -10.62 1.68
C TYR A 100 -0.53 -9.45 2.27
N ARG A 101 -0.46 -8.33 1.54
CA ARG A 101 0.33 -7.16 1.93
C ARG A 101 -0.44 -5.88 1.69
N GLN A 102 -0.13 -4.85 2.47
CA GLN A 102 -0.47 -3.48 2.10
C GLN A 102 0.58 -2.98 1.11
N LEU A 103 0.18 -2.70 -0.13
CA LEU A 103 1.02 -2.04 -1.14
C LEU A 103 0.46 -0.68 -1.56
N ASP A 104 -0.86 -0.52 -1.46
CA ASP A 104 -1.58 0.72 -1.70
C ASP A 104 -1.69 1.52 -0.39
N TYR A 105 -1.19 2.75 -0.42
CA TYR A 105 -1.12 3.65 0.73
C TYR A 105 -1.94 4.90 0.47
N LEU A 106 -2.59 5.38 1.53
CA LEU A 106 -3.27 6.66 1.58
C LEU A 106 -2.74 7.42 2.80
N LEU A 107 -1.77 8.31 2.56
CA LEU A 107 -1.08 9.09 3.59
C LEU A 107 -1.69 10.49 3.62
N LEU A 108 -2.54 10.76 4.60
CA LEU A 108 -3.08 12.10 4.81
C LEU A 108 -2.03 12.96 5.52
N SER A 109 -1.97 14.26 5.22
CA SER A 109 -1.27 15.20 6.10
C SER A 109 -1.87 15.17 7.50
N LYS A 110 -1.09 15.51 8.54
CA LYS A 110 -1.57 15.53 9.93
C LYS A 110 -2.85 16.35 10.10
N SER A 111 -2.90 17.57 9.59
CA SER A 111 -4.09 18.43 9.71
C SER A 111 -5.33 17.82 9.07
N LEU A 112 -5.17 17.18 7.92
CA LEU A 112 -6.27 16.49 7.24
C LEU A 112 -6.68 15.20 7.97
N ALA A 113 -5.73 14.47 8.54
CA ALA A 113 -5.97 13.27 9.34
C ALA A 113 -6.69 13.58 10.66
N ASP A 114 -6.33 14.70 11.31
CA ASP A 114 -6.93 15.17 12.56
C ASP A 114 -8.38 15.64 12.33
N ALA A 115 -8.64 16.29 11.19
CA ALA A 115 -9.99 16.68 10.78
C ALA A 115 -10.87 15.50 10.33
N ASN A 116 -10.27 14.35 9.98
CA ASN A 116 -10.96 13.18 9.43
C ASN A 116 -10.57 11.90 10.18
N GLY A 117 -11.30 11.54 11.23
CA GLY A 117 -10.99 10.39 12.08
C GLY A 117 -11.43 9.02 11.55
N ASN A 118 -12.24 8.96 10.49
CA ASN A 118 -12.80 7.70 9.99
C ASN A 118 -11.73 6.75 9.44
N ALA A 119 -11.90 5.45 9.67
CA ALA A 119 -11.09 4.44 8.98
C ALA A 119 -11.48 4.36 7.49
N PRO A 120 -10.52 4.10 6.59
CA PRO A 120 -10.84 3.84 5.19
C PRO A 120 -11.55 2.48 5.05
N SER A 121 -12.19 2.26 3.91
CA SER A 121 -12.64 0.93 3.48
C SER A 121 -11.72 0.38 2.39
N ILE A 122 -11.61 -0.95 2.30
CA ILE A 122 -10.83 -1.62 1.26
C ILE A 122 -11.77 -2.49 0.42
N GLU A 123 -11.91 -2.17 -0.87
CA GLU A 123 -12.84 -2.82 -1.78
C GLU A 123 -12.25 -4.13 -2.34
N ARG A 124 -12.73 -5.25 -1.80
CA ARG A 124 -12.20 -6.60 -2.12
C ARG A 124 -13.12 -7.43 -2.99
N ARG A 125 -14.33 -6.96 -3.31
CA ARG A 125 -15.33 -7.72 -4.09
C ARG A 125 -14.85 -8.05 -5.50
N GLY A 126 -13.88 -7.31 -6.02
CA GLY A 126 -13.25 -7.54 -7.33
C GLY A 126 -12.07 -8.52 -7.34
N MET A 127 -11.60 -8.99 -6.19
CA MET A 127 -10.47 -9.91 -6.08
C MET A 127 -10.84 -11.32 -6.57
N PRO A 128 -9.88 -12.11 -7.08
CA PRO A 128 -10.13 -13.49 -7.51
C PRO A 128 -10.49 -14.39 -6.33
N LYS A 129 -11.27 -15.46 -6.54
CA LYS A 129 -11.70 -16.36 -5.45
C LYS A 129 -10.54 -17.08 -4.75
N ARG A 130 -9.36 -17.18 -5.38
CA ARG A 130 -8.15 -17.68 -4.72
C ARG A 130 -7.62 -16.77 -3.60
N ALA A 131 -8.07 -15.52 -3.52
CA ALA A 131 -7.79 -14.63 -2.39
C ALA A 131 -8.75 -14.98 -1.23
N ASP A 132 -8.44 -16.09 -0.56
CA ASP A 132 -9.25 -16.75 0.47
C ASP A 132 -9.45 -15.96 1.77
N ARG A 133 -8.57 -15.01 2.11
CA ARG A 133 -8.79 -14.12 3.27
C ARG A 133 -10.03 -13.24 3.13
N TYR A 134 -10.51 -13.02 1.91
CA TYR A 134 -11.76 -12.33 1.69
C TYR A 134 -12.92 -13.33 1.57
N SER A 135 -13.75 -13.39 2.61
CA SER A 135 -14.92 -14.25 2.72
C SER A 135 -16.25 -13.56 2.37
N GLY A 136 -16.20 -12.26 2.03
CA GLY A 136 -17.38 -11.48 1.67
C GLY A 136 -17.94 -11.76 0.25
N PRO A 137 -19.06 -11.11 -0.11
CA PRO A 137 -19.65 -11.23 -1.44
C PRO A 137 -18.66 -10.77 -2.52
N ARG A 138 -18.73 -11.30 -3.74
CA ARG A 138 -17.89 -10.84 -4.85
C ARG A 138 -18.75 -10.28 -5.98
N PHE A 139 -18.17 -9.42 -6.81
CA PHE A 139 -18.87 -8.94 -8.00
C PHE A 139 -19.22 -10.12 -8.93
N PRO A 140 -20.36 -10.04 -9.65
CA PRO A 140 -20.73 -11.07 -10.62
C PRO A 140 -19.60 -11.32 -11.63
N GLY A 141 -19.40 -12.60 -11.98
CA GLY A 141 -18.39 -13.01 -12.96
C GLY A 141 -16.98 -13.22 -12.41
N VAL A 142 -16.67 -12.77 -11.19
CA VAL A 142 -15.35 -13.01 -10.59
C VAL A 142 -15.02 -14.51 -10.53
N GLY A 143 -13.92 -14.89 -11.17
CA GLY A 143 -13.47 -16.28 -11.30
C GLY A 143 -12.50 -16.73 -10.20
N LEU A 144 -12.01 -17.98 -10.32
CA LEU A 144 -11.02 -18.52 -9.39
C LEU A 144 -9.71 -17.74 -9.44
N ASN A 145 -9.24 -17.43 -10.66
CA ASN A 145 -8.09 -16.58 -10.91
C ASN A 145 -8.43 -15.43 -11.87
N GLU A 146 -9.09 -15.73 -12.99
CA GLU A 146 -9.66 -14.76 -13.92
C GLU A 146 -11.14 -15.12 -14.20
N PRO A 147 -11.99 -14.13 -14.58
CA PRO A 147 -11.69 -12.71 -14.56
C PRO A 147 -11.64 -12.19 -13.11
N LYS A 148 -10.84 -11.15 -12.89
CA LYS A 148 -10.80 -10.34 -11.67
C LYS A 148 -10.74 -8.87 -12.08
N ALA A 149 -11.24 -7.97 -11.23
CA ALA A 149 -11.19 -6.55 -11.52
C ALA A 149 -9.74 -6.03 -11.46
N SER A 150 -8.98 -6.50 -10.48
CA SER A 150 -7.57 -6.19 -10.27
C SER A 150 -6.96 -7.26 -9.35
N ASP A 151 -5.64 -7.35 -9.30
CA ASP A 151 -4.90 -8.05 -8.24
C ASP A 151 -4.64 -7.16 -7.00
N HIS A 152 -5.05 -5.90 -7.06
CA HIS A 152 -5.07 -4.92 -5.97
C HIS A 152 -6.50 -4.53 -5.58
N CYS A 153 -6.66 -4.06 -4.34
CA CYS A 153 -7.90 -3.62 -3.74
C CYS A 153 -7.86 -2.10 -3.56
N PRO A 154 -8.83 -1.34 -4.12
CA PRO A 154 -8.93 0.09 -3.86
C PRO A 154 -9.06 0.40 -2.37
N VAL A 155 -8.31 1.40 -1.90
CA VAL A 155 -8.48 2.02 -0.58
C VAL A 155 -9.36 3.26 -0.75
N VAL A 156 -10.48 3.32 -0.04
CA VAL A 156 -11.52 4.35 -0.22
C VAL A 156 -11.78 5.06 1.10
N VAL A 157 -11.75 6.39 1.07
CA VAL A 157 -12.09 7.25 2.20
C VAL A 157 -12.84 8.47 1.67
N GLU A 158 -13.81 8.95 2.44
CA GLU A 158 -14.47 10.24 2.23
C GLU A 158 -13.88 11.26 3.21
N LEU A 159 -13.53 12.44 2.72
CA LEU A 159 -12.84 13.47 3.48
C LEU A 159 -13.58 14.80 3.40
N THR A 160 -13.59 15.52 4.51
CA THR A 160 -13.92 16.95 4.57
C THR A 160 -12.62 17.75 4.54
N VAL A 161 -12.59 18.81 3.72
CA VAL A 161 -11.42 19.69 3.48
C VAL A 161 -11.75 21.12 3.84
#